data_AF-A0A2N0KS77-F1
#
_entry.id   AF-A0A2N0KS77-F1
#
_cell.length_a   1.000
_cell.length_b   1.000
_cell.length_c   1.000
_cell.angle_alpha   90.00
_cell.angle_beta   90.00
_cell.angle_gamma   90.00
#
_symmetry.space_group_name_H-M   'P 1'
#
loop_
_entity.id
_entity.type
_entity.pdbx_description
1 polymer ?
#
loop_
_entity_poly.entity_id
_entity_poly.type
_entity_poly.pdbx_seq_one_letter_code
_entity_poly.pdbx_strand_id
1 'polypeptide(L)'
;MALIYKIVALLSLVVSFIQITLGGFVRASESGLGCPDWPLCHGQIIPPMEFHTLIEYSHRLNGSVLGILVTTLLIICLMNYRSEKRLTIANYSAFGLVVGAGILGGITVITELAWWIRLIHLGIAQILAACLMYIVWEFLFANVRNVHIDLSPIRAWKWKMVLCLSLVFLLMLSGSYMVGIGASSSCSSWPLCKGLSIPEGLTYQVHMGHRYISVLSLAFVGYV
;
A
#
# COMPACT_ATOMS: atom_id res chain seq x y z
N MET A 1 13.49 -13.12 -21.86
CA MET A 1 13.72 -12.55 -20.51
C MET A 1 13.01 -11.22 -20.28
N ALA A 2 13.09 -10.23 -21.19
CA ALA A 2 12.41 -8.94 -21.00
C ALA A 2 10.87 -9.04 -20.87
N LEU A 3 10.20 -9.89 -21.66
CA LEU A 3 8.75 -10.09 -21.55
C LEU A 3 8.35 -10.68 -20.19
N ILE A 4 9.07 -11.71 -19.73
CA ILE A 4 8.83 -12.36 -18.44
C ILE A 4 8.96 -11.33 -17.31
N TYR A 5 10.02 -10.53 -17.32
CA TYR A 5 10.22 -9.47 -16.32
C TYR A 5 9.03 -8.49 -16.27
N LYS A 6 8.56 -8.02 -17.45
CA LYS A 6 7.40 -7.12 -17.55
C LYS A 6 6.12 -7.74 -16.99
N ILE A 7 5.86 -9.01 -17.32
CA ILE A 7 4.69 -9.74 -16.81
C ILE A 7 4.75 -9.86 -15.29
N VAL A 8 5.88 -10.30 -14.74
CA VAL A 8 6.04 -10.43 -13.29
C VAL A 8 5.92 -9.06 -12.61
N ALA A 9 6.43 -7.98 -13.22
CA ALA A 9 6.35 -6.63 -12.63
C ALA A 9 4.89 -6.13 -12.57
N LEU A 10 4.13 -6.34 -13.64
CA LEU A 10 2.71 -6.03 -13.70
C LEU A 10 1.91 -6.88 -12.71
N LEU A 11 2.19 -8.18 -12.63
CA LEU A 11 1.54 -9.08 -11.66
C LEU A 11 1.83 -8.65 -10.22
N SER A 12 3.10 -8.36 -9.87
CA SER A 12 3.46 -7.84 -8.54
C SER A 12 2.70 -6.57 -8.20
N LEU A 13 2.58 -5.64 -9.16
CA LEU A 13 1.83 -4.40 -8.95
C LEU A 13 0.35 -4.67 -8.68
N VAL A 14 -0.31 -5.49 -9.51
CA VAL A 14 -1.72 -5.86 -9.33
C VAL A 14 -1.93 -6.59 -8.01
N VAL A 15 -1.11 -7.58 -7.69
CA VAL A 15 -1.17 -8.35 -6.44
C VAL A 15 -0.92 -7.44 -5.23
N SER A 16 -0.08 -6.40 -5.34
CA SER A 16 0.12 -5.43 -4.26
C SER A 16 -1.13 -4.59 -3.97
N PHE A 17 -1.89 -4.18 -4.99
CA PHE A 17 -3.17 -3.51 -4.80
C PHE A 17 -4.23 -4.42 -4.19
N ILE A 18 -4.26 -5.69 -4.63
CA ILE A 18 -5.11 -6.72 -4.00
C ILE A 18 -4.72 -6.88 -2.52
N GLN A 19 -3.42 -6.91 -2.18
CA GLN A 19 -2.94 -7.05 -0.81
C GLN A 19 -3.41 -5.89 0.09
N ILE A 20 -3.26 -4.65 -0.38
CA ILE A 20 -3.73 -3.46 0.36
C ILE A 20 -5.24 -3.52 0.57
N THR A 21 -5.99 -3.94 -0.46
CA THR A 21 -7.46 -4.06 -0.38
C THR A 21 -7.88 -5.15 0.60
N LEU A 22 -7.26 -6.33 0.53
CA LEU A 22 -7.49 -7.42 1.48
C LEU A 22 -7.17 -6.99 2.92
N GLY A 23 -6.09 -6.22 3.13
CA GLY A 23 -5.78 -5.68 4.45
C GLY A 23 -6.86 -4.73 4.98
N GLY A 24 -7.42 -3.89 4.11
CA GLY A 24 -8.59 -3.08 4.43
C GLY A 24 -9.82 -3.93 4.76
N PHE A 25 -10.04 -5.02 4.03
CA PHE A 25 -11.15 -5.94 4.25
C PHE A 25 -11.01 -6.72 5.58
N VAL A 26 -9.81 -7.21 5.91
CA VAL A 26 -9.51 -7.85 7.21
C VAL A 26 -9.85 -6.88 8.35
N ARG A 27 -9.49 -5.60 8.23
CA ARG A 27 -9.82 -4.58 9.22
C ARG A 27 -11.33 -4.33 9.31
N ALA A 28 -12.00 -4.17 8.17
CA ALA A 28 -13.43 -3.84 8.11
C ALA A 28 -14.33 -4.99 8.59
N SER A 29 -13.89 -6.23 8.40
CA SER A 29 -14.57 -7.45 8.87
C SER A 29 -14.18 -7.86 10.30
N GLU A 30 -13.35 -7.06 10.97
CA GLU A 30 -12.81 -7.36 12.31
C GLU A 30 -12.04 -8.69 12.40
N SER A 31 -11.59 -9.23 11.27
CA SER A 31 -10.91 -10.53 11.16
C SER A 31 -9.41 -10.47 11.44
N GLY A 32 -8.91 -9.41 12.08
CA GLY A 32 -7.47 -9.18 12.26
C GLY A 32 -6.78 -10.17 13.22
N LEU A 33 -7.56 -10.93 13.99
CA LEU A 33 -7.10 -11.97 14.92
C LEU A 33 -7.78 -13.32 14.62
N GLY A 34 -8.19 -13.55 13.38
CA GLY A 34 -8.72 -14.85 12.92
C GLY A 34 -7.68 -15.97 12.93
N CYS A 35 -6.39 -15.62 12.93
CA CYS A 35 -5.23 -16.50 13.13
C CYS A 35 -4.42 -16.00 14.33
N PRO A 36 -4.46 -16.69 15.49
CA PRO A 36 -3.84 -16.20 16.73
C PRO A 36 -2.31 -16.27 16.74
N ASP A 37 -1.73 -17.08 15.86
CA ASP A 37 -0.31 -17.33 15.72
C ASP A 37 0.22 -16.82 14.37
N TRP A 38 1.55 -16.73 14.28
CA TRP A 38 2.30 -16.41 13.07
C TRP A 38 3.65 -17.11 13.16
N PRO A 39 4.20 -17.72 12.09
CA PRO A 39 3.79 -17.62 10.68
C PRO A 39 2.69 -18.59 10.26
N LEU A 40 2.38 -19.59 11.09
CA LEU A 40 1.25 -20.51 10.85
C LEU A 40 -0.08 -19.87 11.24
N CYS A 41 -1.17 -20.59 11.03
CA CYS A 41 -2.51 -20.21 11.50
C CYS A 41 -3.15 -21.43 12.17
N HIS A 42 -3.48 -21.30 13.45
CA HIS A 42 -3.83 -22.40 14.35
C HIS A 42 -2.80 -23.53 14.37
N GLY A 43 -1.50 -23.20 14.26
CA GLY A 43 -0.42 -24.18 14.19
C GLY A 43 -0.42 -25.05 12.92
N GLN A 44 -1.23 -24.71 11.92
CA GLN A 44 -1.42 -25.47 10.69
C GLN A 44 -1.09 -24.62 9.45
N ILE A 45 -0.73 -25.30 8.35
CA ILE A 45 -0.55 -24.66 7.03
C ILE A 45 -1.89 -24.39 6.37
N ILE A 46 -2.84 -25.34 6.50
CA ILE A 46 -4.23 -25.21 6.06
C ILE A 46 -5.07 -25.08 7.34
N PRO A 47 -5.56 -23.89 7.67
CA PRO A 47 -6.28 -23.67 8.93
C PRO A 47 -7.75 -24.12 8.83
N PRO A 48 -8.49 -24.11 9.95
CA PRO A 48 -9.93 -24.31 9.97
C PRO A 48 -10.65 -23.36 8.98
N MET A 49 -11.66 -23.89 8.29
CA MET A 49 -12.45 -23.16 7.29
C MET A 49 -13.52 -22.26 7.95
N GLU A 50 -13.12 -21.49 8.97
CA GLU A 50 -13.97 -20.53 9.66
C GLU A 50 -13.88 -19.15 8.99
N PHE A 51 -14.97 -18.36 9.07
CA PHE A 51 -15.10 -17.12 8.32
C PHE A 51 -13.95 -16.12 8.57
N HIS A 52 -13.68 -15.77 9.83
CA HIS A 52 -12.62 -14.80 10.17
C HIS A 52 -11.22 -15.35 9.87
N THR A 53 -11.00 -16.64 10.15
CA THR A 53 -9.73 -17.33 9.86
C THR A 53 -9.44 -17.34 8.37
N LEU A 54 -10.42 -17.61 7.52
CA LEU A 54 -10.27 -17.59 6.07
C LEU A 54 -9.94 -16.21 5.53
N ILE A 55 -10.57 -15.17 6.07
CA ILE A 55 -10.29 -13.79 5.66
C ILE A 55 -8.84 -13.43 5.97
N GLU A 56 -8.38 -13.67 7.20
CA GLU A 56 -7.00 -13.37 7.58
C GLU A 56 -5.99 -14.24 6.80
N TYR A 57 -6.27 -15.54 6.69
CA TYR A 57 -5.43 -16.46 5.95
C TYR A 57 -5.31 -16.08 4.47
N SER A 58 -6.40 -15.63 3.83
CA SER A 58 -6.37 -15.16 2.44
C SER A 58 -5.45 -13.96 2.25
N HIS A 59 -5.44 -13.02 3.21
CA HIS A 59 -4.54 -11.88 3.23
C HIS A 59 -3.07 -12.30 3.42
N ARG A 60 -2.81 -13.28 4.31
CA ARG A 60 -1.47 -13.84 4.52
C ARG A 60 -0.97 -14.57 3.28
N LEU A 61 -1.81 -15.38 2.64
CA LEU A 61 -1.49 -16.14 1.43
C LEU A 61 -1.16 -15.20 0.26
N ASN A 62 -1.99 -14.17 0.01
CA ASN A 62 -1.72 -13.19 -1.04
C ASN A 62 -0.42 -12.40 -0.75
N GLY A 63 -0.11 -12.14 0.52
CA GLY A 63 1.16 -11.55 0.95
C GLY A 63 2.37 -12.44 0.61
N SER A 64 2.27 -13.74 0.84
CA SER A 64 3.30 -14.71 0.44
C SER A 64 3.48 -14.78 -1.08
N VAL A 65 2.39 -14.76 -1.84
CA VAL A 65 2.43 -14.68 -3.32
C VAL A 65 3.15 -13.41 -3.77
N LEU A 66 2.83 -12.26 -3.17
CA LEU A 66 3.52 -10.99 -3.45
C LEU A 66 5.03 -11.09 -3.15
N GLY A 67 5.40 -11.68 -2.01
CA GLY A 67 6.79 -11.91 -1.64
C GLY A 67 7.56 -12.74 -2.67
N ILE A 68 6.96 -13.82 -3.18
CA ILE A 68 7.55 -14.68 -4.22
C ILE A 68 7.73 -13.90 -5.53
N LEU A 69 6.71 -13.14 -5.95
CA LEU A 69 6.77 -12.36 -7.18
C LEU A 69 7.85 -11.27 -7.11
N VAL A 70 7.94 -10.53 -6.00
CA VAL A 70 8.98 -9.50 -5.77
C VAL A 70 10.38 -10.13 -5.71
N THR A 71 10.53 -11.30 -5.09
CA THR A 71 11.80 -12.02 -5.06
C THR A 71 12.21 -12.48 -6.46
N THR A 72 11.26 -12.97 -7.25
CA THR A 72 11.50 -13.37 -8.64
C THR A 72 11.90 -12.16 -9.50
N LEU A 73 11.28 -10.99 -9.29
CA LEU A 73 11.71 -9.74 -9.93
C LEU A 73 13.17 -9.40 -9.61
N LEU A 74 13.55 -9.47 -8.34
CA LEU A 74 14.93 -9.21 -7.94
C LEU A 74 15.90 -10.20 -8.60
N ILE A 75 15.59 -11.50 -8.62
CA ILE A 75 16.43 -12.52 -9.26
C ILE A 75 16.60 -12.23 -10.74
N ILE A 76 15.52 -12.01 -11.48
CA ILE A 76 15.59 -11.71 -12.93
C ILE A 76 16.37 -10.41 -13.18
N CYS A 77 16.19 -9.40 -12.32
CA CYS A 77 16.93 -8.14 -12.37
C CYS A 77 18.44 -8.36 -12.21
N LEU A 78 18.85 -9.16 -11.22
CA LEU A 78 20.26 -9.43 -10.96
C LEU A 78 20.92 -10.28 -12.06
N MET A 79 20.15 -11.15 -12.72
CA MET A 79 20.66 -11.97 -13.82
C MET A 79 20.80 -11.20 -15.14
N ASN A 80 19.91 -10.25 -15.43
CA ASN A 80 19.80 -9.65 -16.77
C ASN A 80 20.03 -8.13 -16.81
N TYR A 81 19.88 -7.43 -15.68
CA TYR A 81 19.82 -5.97 -15.63
C TYR A 81 20.69 -5.36 -14.51
N ARG A 82 21.68 -6.11 -14.01
CA ARG A 82 22.57 -5.67 -12.91
C ARG A 82 23.37 -4.40 -13.22
N SER A 83 23.64 -4.13 -14.50
CA SER A 83 24.31 -2.89 -14.94
C SER A 83 23.41 -1.66 -14.79
N GLU A 84 22.09 -1.83 -14.81
CA GLU A 84 21.11 -0.75 -14.68
C GLU A 84 20.89 -0.40 -13.21
N LYS A 85 21.71 0.53 -12.69
CA LYS A 85 21.72 0.90 -11.26
C LYS A 85 20.35 1.32 -10.73
N ARG A 86 19.59 2.13 -11.49
CA ARG A 86 18.26 2.62 -11.05
C ARG A 86 17.28 1.48 -10.83
N LEU A 87 17.23 0.56 -11.79
CA LEU A 87 16.36 -0.60 -11.71
C LEU A 87 16.80 -1.55 -10.60
N THR A 88 18.11 -1.80 -10.50
CA THR A 88 18.67 -2.66 -9.46
C THR A 88 18.35 -2.14 -8.06
N ILE A 89 18.52 -0.83 -7.81
CA ILE A 89 18.15 -0.19 -6.54
C ILE A 89 16.66 -0.36 -6.27
N ALA A 90 15.79 -0.08 -7.25
CA ALA A 90 14.34 -0.22 -7.08
C ALA A 90 13.94 -1.67 -6.71
N ASN A 91 14.55 -2.69 -7.32
CA ASN A 91 14.26 -4.08 -7.00
C ASN A 91 14.76 -4.47 -5.60
N TYR A 92 15.94 -4.01 -5.19
CA TYR A 92 16.41 -4.20 -3.81
C TYR A 92 15.51 -3.49 -2.80
N SER A 93 15.07 -2.26 -3.08
CA SER A 93 14.13 -1.53 -2.26
C SER A 93 12.79 -2.26 -2.14
N ALA A 94 12.21 -2.71 -3.25
CA ALA A 94 10.96 -3.48 -3.25
C ALA A 94 11.08 -4.76 -2.40
N PHE A 95 12.20 -5.48 -2.54
CA PHE A 95 12.48 -6.67 -1.72
C PHE A 95 12.59 -6.34 -0.23
N GLY A 96 13.34 -5.31 0.15
CA GLY A 96 13.44 -4.87 1.54
C GLY A 96 12.09 -4.45 2.12
N LEU A 97 11.29 -3.72 1.35
CA LEU A 97 9.96 -3.26 1.75
C LEU A 97 8.97 -4.41 1.95
N VAL A 98 8.94 -5.42 1.06
CA VAL A 98 8.03 -6.57 1.22
C VAL A 98 8.40 -7.44 2.41
N VAL A 99 9.71 -7.61 2.68
CA VAL A 99 10.19 -8.31 3.87
C VAL A 99 9.80 -7.54 5.15
N GLY A 100 10.05 -6.23 5.16
CA GLY A 100 9.66 -5.36 6.29
C GLY A 100 8.15 -5.36 6.53
N ALA A 101 7.34 -5.32 5.47
CA ALA A 101 5.89 -5.43 5.57
C ALA A 101 5.46 -6.79 6.16
N GLY A 102 6.04 -7.90 5.69
CA GLY A 102 5.74 -9.23 6.23
C GLY A 102 6.07 -9.36 7.73
N ILE A 103 7.23 -8.85 8.15
CA ILE A 103 7.65 -8.83 9.56
C ILE A 103 6.67 -7.99 10.40
N LEU A 104 6.35 -6.76 9.98
CA LEU A 104 5.38 -5.92 10.68
C LEU A 104 3.97 -6.53 10.70
N GLY A 105 3.61 -7.30 9.67
CA GLY A 105 2.37 -8.05 9.62
C GLY A 105 2.30 -9.11 10.73
N GLY A 106 3.37 -9.88 10.92
CA GLY A 106 3.47 -10.83 12.04
C GLY A 106 3.44 -10.13 13.40
N ILE A 107 4.19 -9.03 13.56
CA ILE A 107 4.19 -8.23 14.78
C ILE A 107 2.78 -7.68 15.10
N THR A 108 2.01 -7.29 14.07
CA THR A 108 0.63 -6.81 14.23
C THR A 108 -0.26 -7.83 14.94
N VAL A 109 -0.10 -9.12 14.63
CA VAL A 109 -0.86 -10.22 15.26
C VAL A 109 -0.43 -10.40 16.72
N ILE A 110 0.89 -10.47 16.96
CA ILE A 110 1.47 -10.70 18.30
C ILE A 110 1.17 -9.54 19.26
N THR A 111 1.03 -8.32 18.73
CA THR A 111 0.73 -7.10 19.52
C THR A 111 -0.76 -6.79 19.59
N GLU A 112 -1.62 -7.76 19.26
CA GLU A 112 -3.08 -7.64 19.31
C GLU A 112 -3.58 -6.38 18.59
N LEU A 113 -3.09 -6.17 17.36
CA LEU A 113 -3.50 -5.10 16.48
C LEU A 113 -3.13 -3.69 16.97
N ALA A 114 -1.94 -3.50 17.56
CA ALA A 114 -1.42 -2.17 17.90
C ALA A 114 -1.57 -1.16 16.73
N TRP A 115 -2.29 -0.06 16.96
CA TRP A 115 -2.70 0.85 15.87
C TRP A 115 -1.51 1.49 15.14
N TRP A 116 -0.45 1.83 15.87
CA TRP A 116 0.74 2.46 15.31
C TRP A 116 1.57 1.48 14.47
N ILE A 117 1.57 0.18 14.81
CA ILE A 117 2.20 -0.87 14.00
C ILE A 117 1.43 -1.03 12.69
N ARG A 118 0.09 -1.10 12.76
CA ARG A 118 -0.77 -1.15 11.56
C ARG A 118 -0.61 0.08 10.67
N LEU A 119 -0.40 1.26 11.26
CA LEU A 119 -0.11 2.50 10.53
C LEU A 119 1.23 2.40 9.75
N ILE A 120 2.30 1.98 10.42
CA ILE A 120 3.62 1.81 9.78
C ILE A 120 3.56 0.71 8.72
N HIS A 121 2.90 -0.41 9.02
CA HIS A 121 2.69 -1.52 8.08
C HIS A 121 2.00 -1.06 6.80
N LEU A 122 0.91 -0.28 6.91
CA LEU A 122 0.23 0.32 5.75
C LEU A 122 1.16 1.26 4.99
N GLY A 123 1.91 2.12 5.69
CA GLY A 123 2.85 3.05 5.06
C GLY A 123 3.91 2.32 4.22
N ILE A 124 4.52 1.26 4.75
CA ILE A 124 5.49 0.44 4.01
C ILE A 124 4.83 -0.24 2.81
N ALA A 125 3.60 -0.77 2.96
CA ALA A 125 2.86 -1.37 1.85
C ALA A 125 2.58 -0.38 0.71
N GLN A 126 2.25 0.87 1.03
CA GLN A 126 2.06 1.91 0.02
C GLN A 126 3.36 2.31 -0.67
N ILE A 127 4.47 2.40 0.06
CA ILE A 127 5.79 2.68 -0.53
C ILE A 127 6.22 1.52 -1.44
N LEU A 128 5.94 0.27 -1.07
CA LEU A 128 6.15 -0.90 -1.93
C LEU A 128 5.34 -0.78 -3.23
N ALA A 129 4.05 -0.48 -3.15
CA ALA A 129 3.19 -0.30 -4.33
C ALA A 129 3.72 0.84 -5.24
N ALA A 130 4.16 1.95 -4.67
CA ALA A 130 4.78 3.05 -5.42
C ALA A 130 6.11 2.62 -6.08
N CYS A 131 6.92 1.82 -5.40
CA CYS A 131 8.16 1.27 -5.94
C CYS A 131 7.90 0.31 -7.12
N LEU A 132 6.90 -0.57 -7.00
CA LEU A 132 6.48 -1.46 -8.08
C LEU A 132 5.91 -0.70 -9.28
N MET A 133 5.13 0.35 -9.02
CA MET A 133 4.64 1.26 -10.06
C MET A 133 5.80 1.92 -10.81
N TYR A 134 6.84 2.36 -10.09
CA TYR A 134 8.05 2.93 -10.71
C TYR A 134 8.80 1.91 -11.59
N ILE A 135 8.94 0.65 -11.13
CA ILE A 135 9.55 -0.42 -11.93
C ILE A 135 8.76 -0.67 -13.22
N VAL A 136 7.43 -0.75 -13.12
CA VAL A 136 6.54 -0.91 -14.30
C VAL A 136 6.68 0.29 -15.24
N TRP A 137 6.70 1.50 -14.71
CA TRP A 137 6.86 2.75 -15.48
C TRP A 137 8.14 2.75 -16.31
N GLU A 138 9.29 2.45 -15.70
CA GLU A 138 10.57 2.41 -16.41
C GLU A 138 10.52 1.44 -17.60
N PHE A 139 9.85 0.30 -17.49
CA PHE A 139 9.78 -0.70 -18.56
C PHE A 139 8.73 -0.42 -19.65
N LEU A 140 7.59 0.17 -19.30
CA LEU A 140 6.58 0.56 -20.29
C LEU A 140 7.07 1.75 -21.11
N PHE A 141 7.69 2.74 -20.47
CA PHE A 141 8.14 3.97 -21.12
C PHE A 141 9.57 3.89 -21.69
N ALA A 142 10.38 2.88 -21.34
CA ALA A 142 11.65 2.62 -22.01
C ALA A 142 11.47 2.40 -23.53
N ASN A 143 10.37 1.77 -23.95
CA ASN A 143 10.13 1.49 -25.38
C ASN A 143 9.75 2.76 -26.18
N VAL A 144 9.22 3.79 -25.50
CA VAL A 144 8.83 5.07 -26.08
C VAL A 144 10.04 6.00 -26.26
N ARG A 145 11.10 5.80 -25.46
CA ARG A 145 12.30 6.65 -25.44
C ARG A 145 13.14 6.60 -26.73
N ASN A 146 12.94 5.57 -27.56
CA ASN A 146 13.58 5.42 -28.87
C ASN A 146 12.92 6.24 -29.98
N VAL A 147 11.76 6.85 -29.70
CA VAL A 147 11.10 7.82 -30.58
C VAL A 147 11.50 9.22 -30.07
N HIS A 148 11.91 10.13 -30.95
CA HIS A 148 12.12 11.55 -30.63
C HIS A 148 10.77 12.21 -30.29
N ILE A 149 10.23 11.90 -29.11
CA ILE A 149 9.03 12.52 -28.57
C ILE A 149 9.48 13.69 -27.71
N ASP A 150 8.91 14.87 -27.93
CA ASP A 150 9.09 16.00 -27.03
C ASP A 150 8.63 15.61 -25.62
N LEU A 151 9.59 15.53 -24.69
CA LEU A 151 9.36 15.17 -23.29
C LEU A 151 8.94 16.38 -22.44
N SER A 152 8.79 17.57 -23.02
CA SER A 152 8.32 18.78 -22.34
C SER A 152 6.97 18.57 -21.61
N PRO A 153 5.97 17.85 -22.15
CA PRO A 153 4.71 17.62 -21.46
C PRO A 153 4.88 16.67 -20.27
N ILE A 154 5.67 15.60 -20.43
CA ILE A 154 5.94 14.63 -19.35
C ILE A 154 6.71 15.30 -18.20
N ARG A 155 7.67 16.19 -18.51
CA ARG A 155 8.43 16.93 -17.49
C ARG A 155 7.54 17.90 -16.71
N ALA A 156 6.56 18.53 -17.36
CA ALA A 156 5.56 19.35 -16.70
C ALA A 156 4.64 18.55 -15.76
N TRP A 157 4.42 17.26 -16.05
CA TRP A 157 3.53 16.39 -15.28
C TRP A 157 4.21 15.61 -14.14
N LYS A 158 5.54 15.55 -14.10
CA LYS A 158 6.28 14.83 -13.04
C LYS A 158 5.93 15.31 -11.64
N TRP A 159 5.89 16.63 -11.41
CA TRP A 159 5.53 17.18 -10.11
C TRP A 159 4.08 16.90 -9.75
N LYS A 160 3.16 16.93 -10.73
CA LYS A 160 1.75 16.57 -10.52
C LYS A 160 1.60 15.10 -10.10
N MET A 161 2.35 14.18 -10.71
CA MET A 161 2.36 12.76 -10.32
C MET A 161 2.91 12.54 -8.91
N VAL A 162 4.05 13.16 -8.58
CA VAL A 162 4.65 13.05 -7.23
C VAL A 162 3.70 13.60 -6.18
N LEU A 163 3.06 14.75 -6.46
CA LEU A 163 2.08 15.34 -5.57
C LEU A 163 0.84 14.44 -5.42
N CYS A 164 0.33 13.86 -6.50
CA CYS A 164 -0.79 12.91 -6.45
C CYS A 164 -0.48 11.70 -5.57
N LEU A 165 0.68 11.05 -5.78
CA LEU A 165 1.11 9.91 -4.96
C LEU A 165 1.30 10.29 -3.49
N SER A 166 1.83 11.49 -3.23
CA SER A 166 2.02 12.01 -1.86
C SER A 166 0.68 12.28 -1.17
N LEU A 167 -0.30 12.84 -1.89
CA LEU A 167 -1.65 13.09 -1.37
C LEU A 167 -2.38 11.77 -1.08
N VAL A 168 -2.30 10.78 -1.97
CA VAL A 168 -2.87 9.44 -1.72
C VAL A 168 -2.20 8.77 -0.51
N PHE A 169 -0.88 8.90 -0.36
CA PHE A 169 -0.16 8.39 0.80
C PHE A 169 -0.65 9.02 2.11
N LEU A 170 -0.70 10.36 2.16
CA LEU A 170 -1.19 11.10 3.33
C LEU A 170 -2.68 10.83 3.62
N LEU A 171 -3.50 10.68 2.59
CA LEU A 171 -4.92 10.36 2.71
C LEU A 171 -5.13 8.99 3.39
N MET A 172 -4.42 7.97 2.93
CA MET A 172 -4.53 6.61 3.50
C MET A 172 -3.96 6.53 4.92
N LEU A 173 -2.84 7.20 5.20
CA LEU A 173 -2.28 7.24 6.55
C LEU A 173 -3.17 8.02 7.52
N SER A 174 -3.69 9.18 7.10
CA SER A 174 -4.60 9.97 7.95
C SER A 174 -5.88 9.20 8.26
N GLY A 175 -6.43 8.46 7.30
CA GLY A 175 -7.58 7.59 7.53
C GLY A 175 -7.27 6.44 8.49
N SER A 176 -6.12 5.78 8.31
CA SER A 176 -5.70 4.69 9.20
C SER A 176 -5.44 5.16 10.64
N TYR A 177 -4.81 6.33 10.79
CA TYR A 177 -4.60 7.01 12.06
C TYR A 177 -5.92 7.38 12.74
N MET A 178 -6.84 8.02 12.01
CA MET A 178 -8.18 8.38 12.49
C MET A 178 -8.90 7.17 13.08
N VAL A 179 -8.93 6.05 12.35
CA VAL A 179 -9.57 4.83 12.85
C VAL A 179 -8.76 4.22 14.02
N GLY A 180 -7.43 4.31 13.99
CA GLY A 180 -6.55 3.76 15.02
C GLY A 180 -6.74 4.39 16.40
N ILE A 181 -7.03 5.69 16.46
CA ILE A 181 -7.31 6.41 17.72
C ILE A 181 -8.80 6.43 18.09
N GLY A 182 -9.65 5.69 17.35
CA GLY A 182 -11.10 5.64 17.60
C GLY A 182 -11.87 6.89 17.17
N ALA A 183 -11.33 7.72 16.26
CA ALA A 183 -11.97 8.97 15.82
C ALA A 183 -12.96 8.79 14.66
N SER A 184 -13.14 7.57 14.14
CA SER A 184 -13.91 7.25 12.92
C SER A 184 -15.38 7.70 12.96
N SER A 185 -16.05 7.58 14.11
CA SER A 185 -17.48 7.92 14.28
C SER A 185 -17.71 9.22 15.04
N SER A 186 -16.67 10.01 15.30
CA SER A 186 -16.76 11.26 16.08
C SER A 186 -17.70 12.31 15.47
N CYS A 187 -17.85 12.33 14.15
CA CYS A 187 -18.65 13.31 13.44
C CYS A 187 -19.74 12.62 12.62
N SER A 188 -21.00 12.78 13.05
CA SER A 188 -22.18 12.18 12.39
C SER A 188 -22.70 12.96 11.18
N SER A 189 -22.44 14.27 11.13
CA SER A 189 -22.87 15.16 10.05
C SER A 189 -21.79 15.35 8.98
N TRP A 190 -22.21 15.78 7.79
CA TRP A 190 -21.35 16.20 6.68
C TRP A 190 -21.83 17.55 6.11
N PRO A 191 -20.94 18.48 5.70
CA PRO A 191 -19.48 18.41 5.75
C PRO A 191 -18.89 18.79 7.12
N LEU A 192 -19.64 19.54 7.92
CA LEU A 192 -19.23 20.04 9.25
C LEU A 192 -19.39 18.95 10.33
N CYS A 193 -18.76 19.17 11.47
CA CYS A 193 -18.88 18.32 12.65
C CYS A 193 -19.51 19.12 13.78
N LYS A 194 -20.69 18.69 14.26
CA LYS A 194 -21.50 19.45 15.23
C LYS A 194 -21.79 20.89 14.79
N GLY A 195 -21.93 21.11 13.48
CA GLY A 195 -22.14 22.45 12.89
C GLY A 195 -20.89 23.35 12.86
N LEU A 196 -19.71 22.85 13.28
CA LEU A 196 -18.45 23.60 13.29
C LEU A 196 -17.46 23.03 12.27
N SER A 197 -16.62 23.91 11.71
CA SER A 197 -15.49 23.53 10.86
C SER A 197 -14.27 23.12 11.69
N ILE A 198 -14.07 23.77 12.84
CA ILE A 198 -12.97 23.48 13.77
C ILE A 198 -13.58 23.21 15.14
N PRO A 199 -14.19 22.01 15.35
CA PRO A 199 -14.69 21.63 16.67
C PRO A 199 -13.53 21.43 17.65
N GLU A 200 -13.76 21.74 18.92
CA GLU A 200 -12.80 21.45 19.98
C GLU A 200 -12.78 19.95 20.32
N GLY A 201 -11.60 19.43 20.62
CA GLY A 201 -11.36 18.03 21.00
C GLY A 201 -10.59 17.23 19.95
N LEU A 202 -9.63 16.45 20.41
CA LEU A 202 -8.67 15.74 19.55
C LEU A 202 -9.35 14.84 18.51
N THR A 203 -10.34 14.04 18.91
CA THR A 203 -11.01 13.09 18.01
C THR A 203 -11.80 13.78 16.90
N TYR A 204 -12.45 14.91 17.20
CA TYR A 204 -13.17 15.69 16.20
C TYR A 204 -12.20 16.39 15.23
N GLN A 205 -11.10 16.94 15.76
CA GLN A 205 -10.06 17.58 14.94
C GLN A 205 -9.37 16.58 14.00
N VAL A 206 -9.08 15.36 14.47
CA VAL A 206 -8.49 14.31 13.62
C VAL A 206 -9.48 13.85 12.55
N HIS A 207 -10.75 13.66 12.90
CA HIS A 207 -11.78 13.30 11.92
C HIS A 207 -11.92 14.41 10.86
N MET A 208 -12.10 15.67 11.27
CA MET A 208 -12.19 16.80 10.34
C MET A 208 -10.92 16.98 9.50
N GLY A 209 -9.74 16.77 10.09
CA GLY A 209 -8.46 16.80 9.38
C GLY A 209 -8.40 15.80 8.23
N HIS A 210 -8.83 14.55 8.46
CA HIS A 210 -8.93 13.54 7.40
C HIS A 210 -9.93 13.96 6.30
N ARG A 211 -11.05 14.60 6.64
CA ARG A 211 -12.01 15.14 5.65
C ARG A 211 -11.38 16.22 4.78
N TYR A 212 -10.63 17.14 5.38
CA TYR A 212 -9.93 18.19 4.64
C TYR A 212 -8.88 17.63 3.68
N ILE A 213 -8.07 16.66 4.13
CA ILE A 213 -7.11 15.97 3.27
C ILE A 213 -7.84 15.26 2.11
N SER A 214 -9.00 14.65 2.37
CA SER A 214 -9.81 13.99 1.35
C SER A 214 -10.31 14.97 0.28
N VAL A 215 -10.89 16.10 0.70
CA VAL A 215 -11.38 17.14 -0.22
C VAL A 215 -10.24 17.75 -1.03
N LEU A 216 -9.11 18.06 -0.39
CA LEU A 216 -7.91 18.58 -1.08
C LEU A 216 -7.38 17.58 -2.12
N SER A 217 -7.33 16.29 -1.76
CA SER A 217 -6.88 15.24 -2.67
C SER A 217 -7.81 15.11 -3.88
N LEU A 218 -9.13 15.11 -3.66
CA LEU A 218 -10.14 15.06 -4.73
C LEU A 218 -10.06 16.28 -5.65
N ALA A 219 -9.96 17.49 -5.07
CA ALA A 219 -9.85 18.73 -5.84
C ALA A 219 -8.58 18.73 -6.71
N PHE A 220 -7.45 18.24 -6.17
CA PHE A 220 -6.22 18.12 -6.93
C PHE A 220 -6.34 17.12 -8.07
N VAL A 221 -6.87 15.93 -7.82
CA VAL A 221 -7.08 14.90 -8.85
C VAL A 221 -8.02 15.40 -9.95
N GLY A 222 -9.07 16.15 -9.61
CA GLY A 222 -9.99 16.73 -10.59
C GLY A 222 -9.41 17.90 -11.40
N TYR A 223 -8.34 18.53 -10.92
CA TYR A 223 -7.65 19.63 -11.61
C TYR A 223 -6.57 19.15 -12.59
N VAL A 224 -5.96 17.99 -12.31
CA VAL A 224 -4.86 17.42 -13.11
C VAL A 224 -5.40 16.79 -14.40
#